data_AF-V5FKK6-F1
#
_entry.id   AF-V5FKK6-F1
#
_cell.length_a   1.000
_cell.length_b   1.000
_cell.length_c   1.000
_cell.angle_alpha   90.00
_cell.angle_beta   90.00
_cell.angle_gamma   90.00
#
_symmetry.space_group_name_H-M   'P 1'
#
loop_
_entity.id
_entity.type
_entity.pdbx_description
1 polymer ?
#
loop_
_entity_poly.entity_id
_entity_poly.type
_entity_poly.pdbx_seq_one_letter_code
_entity_poly.pdbx_strand_id
1 'polypeptide(L)' 'MKLTVIYLTKKKLIGMRTILVFIMFIVSYMLYKLIITGETLGRYKYKAWEMSYTASFIQYITYIVVIFYFLFFGFKRK' A
#
# COMPACT_ATOMS: atom_id res chain seq x y z
N MET A 1 6.45 13.49 -16.27
CA MET A 1 6.39 12.01 -16.24
C MET A 1 5.13 11.56 -16.96
N LYS A 2 5.25 10.78 -18.05
CA LYS A 2 4.08 10.11 -18.66
C LYS A 2 3.65 8.98 -17.72
N LEU A 3 2.49 9.13 -17.09
CA LEU A 3 1.93 8.06 -16.27
C LEU A 3 1.45 6.94 -17.20
N THR A 4 2.06 5.76 -17.06
CA THR A 4 1.81 4.60 -17.92
C THR A 4 0.43 4.02 -17.62
N VAL A 5 -0.54 4.31 -18.49
CA VAL A 5 -1.89 3.72 -18.41
C VAL A 5 -1.86 2.31 -19.00
N ILE A 6 -2.24 1.31 -18.21
CA ILE A 6 -2.25 -0.09 -18.64
C ILE A 6 -3.67 -0.43 -19.14
N TYR A 7 -3.77 -0.82 -20.42
CA TYR A 7 -5.03 -1.23 -21.04
C TYR A 7 -5.25 -2.73 -20.85
N LEU A 8 -6.33 -3.11 -20.16
CA LEU A 8 -6.66 -4.51 -19.84
C LEU A 8 -8.06 -4.89 -20.34
N THR A 9 -8.22 -6.18 -20.64
CA THR A 9 -9.53 -6.78 -20.92
C THR A 9 -10.42 -6.71 -19.68
N LYS A 10 -11.75 -6.56 -19.86
CA LYS A 10 -12.72 -6.33 -18.77
C LYS A 10 -12.59 -7.34 -17.60
N LYS A 11 -12.41 -8.62 -17.90
CA LYS A 11 -12.21 -9.68 -16.88
C LYS A 11 -10.91 -9.50 -16.09
N LYS A 12 -9.80 -9.19 -16.78
CA LYS A 12 -8.49 -8.96 -16.16
C LYS A 12 -8.47 -7.69 -15.31
N LEU A 13 -9.17 -6.64 -15.75
CA LEU A 13 -9.32 -5.38 -15.02
C LEU A 13 -10.01 -5.60 -13.66
N ILE A 14 -11.11 -6.35 -13.64
CA ILE A 14 -11.84 -6.68 -12.41
C ILE A 14 -10.95 -7.49 -11.47
N GLY A 15 -10.27 -8.53 -11.98
CA GLY A 15 -9.36 -9.35 -11.18
C GLY A 15 -8.24 -8.53 -10.51
N MET A 16 -7.59 -7.64 -11.26
CA MET A 16 -6.54 -6.76 -10.70
C MET A 16 -7.08 -5.80 -9.64
N ARG A 17 -8.28 -5.23 -9.85
CA ARG A 17 -8.91 -4.35 -8.85
C ARG A 17 -9.22 -5.09 -7.56
N THR A 18 -9.76 -6.31 -7.64
CA THR A 18 -10.05 -7.13 -6.46
C THR A 18 -8.78 -7.47 -5.68
N ILE A 19 -7.69 -7.85 -6.37
CA ILE A 19 -6.40 -8.13 -5.73
C ILE A 19 -5.85 -6.88 -5.03
N LEU A 20 -5.92 -5.72 -5.69
CA LEU A 20 -5.45 -4.45 -5.11
C LEU A 20 -6.23 -4.05 -3.86
N VAL A 21 -7.55 -4.26 -3.86
CA VAL A 21 -8.38 -4.06 -2.67
C VAL A 21 -7.95 -4.99 -1.54
N PHE A 22 -7.67 -6.26 -1.84
CA PHE A 22 -7.22 -7.21 -0.82
C PHE A 22 -5.86 -6.80 -0.21
N ILE A 23 -4.91 -6.38 -1.05
CA ILE A 23 -3.61 -5.85 -0.61
C ILE A 23 -3.81 -4.60 0.25
N MET A 24 -4.72 -3.71 -0.14
CA MET A 24 -5.04 -2.50 0.63
C MET A 24 -5.53 -2.82 2.04
N PHE A 25 -6.36 -3.85 2.21
CA PHE A 25 -6.81 -4.29 3.54
C PHE A 25 -5.64 -4.80 4.39
N ILE A 26 -4.74 -5.60 3.80
CA ILE A 26 -3.56 -6.12 4.51
C ILE A 26 -2.64 -4.97 4.95
N VAL A 27 -2.34 -4.04 4.05
CA VAL A 27 -1.48 -2.89 4.35
C VAL A 27 -2.13 -1.98 5.41
N SER A 28 -3.43 -1.74 5.32
CA SER A 28 -4.18 -0.97 6.32
C SER A 28 -4.14 -1.65 7.70
N TYR A 29 -4.26 -2.97 7.75
CA TYR A 29 -4.13 -3.73 9.00
C TYR A 29 -2.72 -3.63 9.60
N MET A 30 -1.67 -3.72 8.76
CA MET A 30 -0.29 -3.53 9.22
C MET A 30 -0.04 -2.11 9.73
N LEU A 31 -0.59 -1.10 9.05
CA LEU A 31 -0.52 0.30 9.48
C LEU A 31 -1.27 0.51 10.81
N TYR A 32 -2.45 -0.07 10.97
CA TYR A 32 -3.22 -0.03 12.22
C TYR A 32 -2.44 -0.67 13.38
N LYS A 33 -1.87 -1.86 13.15
CA LYS A 33 -1.03 -2.54 14.14
C LYS A 33 0.21 -1.72 14.49
N LEU A 34 0.83 -1.08 13.50
CA LEU A 34 1.95 -0.17 13.71
C LEU A 34 1.53 0.99 14.64
N ILE A 35 0.40 1.65 14.35
CA ILE A 35 -0.12 2.80 15.12
C ILE A 35 -0.47 2.41 16.57
N ILE A 36 -1.19 1.30 16.77
CA ILE A 36 -1.67 0.91 18.10
C ILE A 36 -0.55 0.36 18.97
N THR A 37 0.26 -0.54 18.43
CA THR A 37 1.22 -1.27 19.25
C THR A 37 2.55 -0.54 19.36
N GLY A 38 2.79 0.45 18.49
CA GLY A 38 4.10 1.09 18.29
C GLY A 38 5.18 0.10 17.82
N GLU A 39 4.82 -1.17 17.58
CA GLU A 39 5.75 -2.22 17.23
C GLU A 39 6.01 -2.24 15.73
N THR A 40 7.18 -1.74 15.34
CA THR A 40 7.85 -2.23 14.15
C THR A 40 8.36 -3.66 14.40
N LEU A 41 8.39 -4.49 13.35
CA LEU A 41 9.06 -5.80 13.39
C LEU A 41 10.54 -5.59 13.79
N GLY A 42 10.89 -5.86 15.06
CA GLY A 42 12.25 -5.65 15.57
C GLY A 42 12.40 -4.91 16.91
N ARG A 43 11.40 -5.00 17.80
CA ARG A 43 11.26 -4.26 19.09
C ARG A 43 12.46 -4.26 20.05
N TYR A 44 13.52 -5.04 19.84
CA TYR A 44 14.54 -5.30 20.86
C TYR A 44 15.81 -4.42 20.81
N LYS A 45 15.95 -3.47 19.87
CA LYS A 45 17.25 -2.77 19.69
C LYS A 45 17.12 -1.28 19.31
N TYR A 46 17.30 -0.40 20.30
CA TYR A 46 17.85 0.98 20.22
C TYR A 46 16.99 2.16 19.71
N LYS A 47 17.40 3.38 20.11
CA LYS A 47 16.94 4.76 19.75
C LYS A 47 16.67 5.04 18.27
N ALA A 48 17.04 4.15 17.35
CA ALA A 48 16.62 4.18 15.94
C ALA A 48 15.11 3.88 15.75
N TRP A 49 14.39 3.59 16.85
CA TRP A 49 12.99 3.25 16.91
C TRP A 49 12.05 4.31 16.32
N GLU A 50 12.25 5.59 16.65
CA GLU A 50 11.43 6.67 16.09
C GLU A 50 11.61 6.76 14.57
N MET A 51 12.85 6.69 14.10
CA MET A 51 13.16 6.79 12.67
C MET A 51 12.64 5.59 11.88
N SER A 52 12.78 4.36 12.41
CA SER A 52 12.25 3.15 11.79
C SER A 52 10.73 3.12 11.79
N TYR A 53 10.09 3.60 12.87
CA TYR A 53 8.64 3.72 12.95
C TYR A 53 8.11 4.70 11.92
N THR A 54 8.68 5.91 11.84
CA THR A 54 8.29 6.93 10.86
C THR A 54 8.52 6.44 9.43
N ALA A 55 9.62 5.75 9.15
CA ALA A 55 9.90 5.16 7.83
C ALA A 55 8.86 4.11 7.43
N SER A 56 8.54 3.16 8.32
CA SER A 56 7.50 2.14 8.07
C SER A 56 6.11 2.78 7.91
N PHE A 57 5.79 3.80 8.71
CA PHE A 57 4.53 4.53 8.61
C PHE A 57 4.38 5.24 7.26
N ILE A 58 5.41 5.99 6.83
CA ILE A 58 5.44 6.65 5.52
C ILE A 58 5.36 5.61 4.39
N GLN A 59 6.05 4.48 4.53
CA GLN A 59 6.03 3.40 3.54
C GLN A 59 4.60 2.85 3.35
N TYR A 60 3.90 2.50 4.43
CA TYR A 60 2.54 1.96 4.33
C TYR A 60 1.54 2.99 3.79
N ILE A 61 1.63 4.26 4.19
CA ILE A 61 0.79 5.32 3.61
C ILE A 61 1.06 5.49 2.12
N THR A 62 2.34 5.49 1.72
CA THR A 62 2.72 5.61 0.30
C THR A 62 2.18 4.43 -0.51
N TYR A 63 2.25 3.20 0.02
CA TYR A 63 1.64 2.04 -0.61
C TYR A 63 0.13 2.20 -0.81
N ILE A 64 -0.59 2.70 0.20
CA ILE A 64 -2.03 2.95 0.11
C ILE A 64 -2.34 3.97 -0.99
N VAL A 65 -1.59 5.09 -1.04
CA VAL A 65 -1.76 6.13 -2.07
C VAL A 65 -1.51 5.58 -3.47
N VAL A 66 -0.46 4.78 -3.65
CA VAL A 66 -0.14 4.15 -4.94
C VAL A 66 -1.22 3.15 -5.35
N ILE A 67 -1.74 2.35 -4.41
CA ILE A 67 -2.84 1.41 -4.69
C ILE A 67 -4.09 2.16 -5.14
N PHE A 68 -4.46 3.26 -4.46
CA PHE A 68 -5.58 4.10 -4.89
C PHE A 68 -5.37 4.69 -6.28
N TYR A 69 -4.16 5.15 -6.59
CA TYR A 69 -3.82 5.62 -7.92
C TYR A 69 -4.07 4.54 -8.99
N PHE A 70 -3.61 3.31 -8.76
CA PHE A 70 -3.82 2.21 -9.71
C PHE A 70 -5.29 1.77 -9.82
N LEU A 71 -6.04 1.76 -8.70
CA LEU A 71 -7.46 1.43 -8.70
C LEU A 71 -8.29 2.38 -9.59
N PHE A 72 -8.06 3.69 -9.46
CA PHE A 72 -8.86 4.72 -10.12
C PHE A 72 -8.30 5.17 -11.47
N PHE A 73 -6.99 5.37 -11.58
CA PHE A 73 -6.36 6.04 -12.72
C PHE A 73 -5.41 5.15 -13.53
N GLY A 74 -4.80 4.13 -12.91
CA GLY A 74 -3.75 3.33 -13.54
C GLY A 74 -4.24 2.30 -14.58
N PHE A 75 -5.48 1.81 -14.44
CA PHE A 75 -6.03 0.84 -15.39
C PHE A 75 -7.23 1.40 -16.16
N LYS A 76 -7.14 1.34 -17.50
CA LYS A 76 -8.26 1.64 -18.39
C LYS A 76 -8.74 0.38 -19.10
N ARG A 77 -10.04 0.34 -19.36
CA ARG A 77 -10.64 -0.69 -20.21
C ARG A 77 -10.18 -0.45 -21.65
N LYS A 78 -9.69 -1.50 -22.30
CA LYS A 78 -9.43 -1.52 -23.75
C LYS A 78 -10.74 -1.58 -24.53
#